data_AF-A0A7V9ELP3-F1
#
_entry.id   AF-A0A7V9ELP3-F1
#
_cell.length_a   1.000
_cell.length_b   1.000
_cell.length_c   1.000
_cell.angle_alpha   90.00
_cell.angle_beta   90.00
_cell.angle_gamma   90.00
#
_symmetry.space_group_name_H-M   'P 1'
#
loop_
_entity.id
_entity.type
_entity.pdbx_description
1 polymer ?
#
loop_
_entity_poly.entity_id
_entity_poly.type
_entity_poly.pdbx_seq_one_letter_code
_entity_poly.pdbx_strand_id
1 'polypeptide(L)'
;MPLDNALRYALRNFSTLFLVAALVTVPLQLAYSFVYRDVVAVGELHEFIAELPQGRKVANVGRGRLEESRDVWLGLALLELVLVPLGIRATARVVAVDAAGGLPGVLDAWGHALSPRRGPWPPWPWAGAGRLGAIAGGFLIAVAVGWLTQTIGLILAELFGAARPWLWVGLTHGVALAAGAPWALVVFVSSAYKPSSTERGWSSSPQDVP
;
A
#
# COMPACT_ATOMS: atom_id res chain seq x y z
N MET A 1 15.18 18.26 2.99
CA MET A 1 13.74 18.52 3.27
C MET A 1 13.12 17.27 3.90
N PRO A 2 11.98 17.34 4.63
CA PRO A 2 11.35 16.16 5.22
C PRO A 2 10.99 15.08 4.17
N LEU A 3 10.65 15.49 2.95
CA LEU A 3 10.37 14.60 1.83
C LEU A 3 11.62 13.83 1.37
N ASP A 4 12.77 14.48 1.15
CA ASP A 4 13.99 13.82 0.67
C ASP A 4 14.45 12.69 1.60
N ASN A 5 14.40 12.93 2.91
CA ASN A 5 14.78 11.92 3.89
C ASN A 5 13.80 10.74 3.87
N ALA A 6 12.49 11.03 3.77
CA ALA A 6 11.46 10.00 3.67
C ALA A 6 11.63 9.14 2.40
N LEU A 7 11.95 9.76 1.26
CA LEU A 7 12.20 9.04 0.00
C LEU A 7 13.46 8.16 0.07
N ARG A 8 14.54 8.65 0.69
CA ARG A 8 15.74 7.84 0.95
C ARG A 8 15.43 6.64 1.83
N TYR A 9 14.62 6.81 2.86
CA TYR A 9 14.18 5.70 3.72
C TYR A 9 13.30 4.71 2.98
N ALA A 10 12.36 5.20 2.16
CA ALA A 10 11.49 4.36 1.34
C ALA A 10 12.31 3.51 0.35
N LEU A 11 13.34 4.10 -0.28
CA LEU A 11 14.27 3.38 -1.15
C LEU A 11 15.10 2.34 -0.40
N ARG A 12 15.75 2.74 0.70
CA ARG A 12 16.61 1.85 1.50
C ARG A 12 15.86 0.63 2.02
N ASN A 13 14.60 0.80 2.39
CA ASN A 13 13.76 -0.26 2.98
C ASN A 13 12.67 -0.74 2.01
N PHE A 14 12.82 -0.48 0.71
CA PHE A 14 11.75 -0.71 -0.28
C PHE A 14 11.28 -2.16 -0.25
N SER A 15 12.19 -3.14 -0.30
CA SER A 15 11.84 -4.55 -0.32
C SER A 15 11.03 -4.98 0.91
N THR A 16 11.42 -4.55 2.11
CA THR A 16 10.70 -4.89 3.34
C THR A 16 9.32 -4.24 3.37
N LEU A 17 9.23 -2.95 3.01
CA LEU A 17 7.96 -2.21 2.99
C LEU A 17 7.00 -2.72 1.90
N PHE A 18 7.55 -3.05 0.73
CA PHE A 18 6.82 -3.70 -0.36
C PHE A 18 6.24 -5.02 0.12
N LEU A 19 7.03 -5.89 0.77
CA LEU A 19 6.55 -7.16 1.29
C LEU A 19 5.51 -6.99 2.40
N VAL A 20 5.69 -6.00 3.28
CA VAL A 20 4.68 -5.66 4.30
C VAL A 20 3.34 -5.35 3.64
N ALA A 21 3.32 -4.52 2.60
CA ALA A 21 2.09 -4.18 1.87
C ALA A 21 1.55 -5.37 1.04
N ALA A 22 2.44 -6.06 0.32
CA ALA A 22 2.10 -7.16 -0.59
C ALA A 22 1.44 -8.34 0.13
N LEU A 23 1.81 -8.62 1.39
CA LEU A 23 1.18 -9.66 2.21
C LEU A 23 -0.33 -9.47 2.39
N VAL A 24 -0.83 -8.25 2.22
CA VAL A 24 -2.25 -7.93 2.34
C VAL A 24 -2.85 -7.67 0.97
N THR A 25 -2.25 -6.77 0.17
CA THR A 25 -2.85 -6.33 -1.09
C THR A 25 -2.87 -7.44 -2.13
N VAL A 26 -1.81 -8.26 -2.24
CA VAL A 26 -1.74 -9.30 -3.29
C VAL A 26 -2.77 -10.41 -3.06
N PRO A 27 -2.87 -11.05 -1.88
CA PRO A 27 -3.90 -12.07 -1.64
C PRO A 27 -5.31 -11.52 -1.80
N LEU A 28 -5.54 -10.27 -1.36
CA LEU A 28 -6.85 -9.63 -1.42
C LEU A 28 -7.31 -9.38 -2.87
N GLN A 29 -6.43 -8.80 -3.70
CA GLN A 29 -6.70 -8.53 -5.12
C GLN A 29 -6.78 -9.81 -5.95
N LEU A 30 -5.98 -10.83 -5.61
CA LEU A 30 -6.08 -12.18 -6.19
C LEU A 30 -7.41 -12.85 -5.88
N ALA A 31 -7.85 -12.80 -4.62
CA ALA A 31 -9.13 -13.37 -4.21
C ALA A 31 -10.29 -12.72 -4.96
N TYR A 32 -10.30 -11.38 -5.03
CA TYR A 32 -11.29 -10.64 -5.82
C TYR A 32 -11.30 -11.10 -7.29
N SER A 33 -10.12 -11.12 -7.93
CA SER A 33 -10.01 -11.49 -9.34
C SER A 33 -10.38 -12.94 -9.60
N PHE A 34 -10.12 -13.85 -8.65
CA PHE A 34 -10.54 -15.24 -8.73
C PHE A 34 -12.06 -15.41 -8.63
N VAL A 35 -12.71 -14.73 -7.66
CA VAL A 35 -14.17 -14.76 -7.47
C VAL A 35 -14.89 -14.21 -8.70
N TYR A 36 -14.40 -13.10 -9.25
CA TYR A 36 -14.96 -12.45 -10.43
C TYR A 36 -14.22 -12.80 -11.73
N ARG A 37 -13.60 -13.98 -11.81
CA ARG A 37 -12.80 -14.41 -12.97
C ARG A 37 -13.53 -14.32 -14.31
N ASP A 38 -14.83 -14.62 -14.30
CA ASP A 38 -15.67 -14.58 -15.51
C ASP A 38 -15.85 -13.13 -15.96
N VAL A 39 -16.00 -12.19 -15.01
CA VAL A 39 -16.09 -10.76 -15.28
C VAL A 39 -14.76 -10.24 -15.81
N VAL A 40 -13.63 -10.64 -15.22
CA VAL A 40 -12.30 -10.26 -15.71
C VAL A 40 -12.07 -10.77 -17.15
N ALA A 41 -12.52 -11.99 -17.45
CA ALA A 41 -12.35 -12.59 -18.78
C ALA A 41 -13.11 -11.84 -19.88
N VAL A 42 -14.22 -11.15 -19.55
CA VAL A 42 -14.99 -10.32 -20.49
C VAL A 42 -14.66 -8.83 -20.40
N GLY A 43 -13.48 -8.48 -19.89
CA GLY A 43 -13.05 -7.08 -19.65
C GLY A 43 -13.36 -6.12 -20.80
N GLU A 44 -12.99 -6.49 -22.02
CA GLU A 44 -13.21 -5.68 -23.23
C GLU A 44 -14.70 -5.50 -23.58
N LEU A 45 -15.57 -6.35 -23.05
CA LEU A 45 -17.02 -6.35 -23.31
C LEU A 45 -17.82 -5.66 -22.19
N HIS A 46 -17.18 -5.10 -21.16
CA HIS A 46 -17.87 -4.52 -20.01
C HIS A 46 -18.85 -3.41 -20.39
N GLU A 47 -18.49 -2.53 -21.32
CA GLU A 47 -19.36 -1.45 -21.80
C GLU A 47 -20.61 -2.02 -22.49
N PHE A 48 -20.42 -2.97 -23.40
CA PHE A 48 -21.52 -3.64 -24.11
C PHE A 48 -22.42 -4.45 -23.17
N ILE A 49 -21.85 -5.10 -22.15
CA ILE A 49 -22.60 -5.88 -21.16
C ILE A 49 -23.46 -4.96 -20.27
N ALA A 50 -23.01 -3.74 -19.98
CA ALA A 50 -23.77 -2.77 -19.20
C ALA A 50 -25.04 -2.29 -19.94
N GLU A 51 -25.02 -2.29 -21.27
CA GLU A 51 -26.14 -1.90 -22.13
C GLU A 51 -27.14 -3.03 -22.41
N LEU A 52 -26.83 -4.27 -22.00
CA LEU A 52 -27.70 -5.41 -22.26
C LEU A 52 -29.04 -5.28 -21.52
N PRO A 53 -30.16 -5.71 -22.15
CA PRO A 53 -31.44 -5.86 -21.46
C PRO A 53 -31.31 -6.80 -20.25
N GLN A 54 -32.12 -6.56 -19.21
CA GLN A 54 -32.15 -7.41 -18.01
C GLN A 54 -32.39 -8.88 -18.39
N GLY A 55 -31.59 -9.78 -17.82
CA GLY A 55 -31.66 -11.22 -18.07
C GLY A 55 -30.77 -11.74 -19.22
N ARG A 56 -30.22 -10.87 -20.08
CA ARG A 56 -29.26 -11.26 -21.12
C ARG A 56 -27.84 -11.34 -20.54
N LYS A 57 -27.04 -12.30 -21.04
CA LYS A 57 -25.67 -12.57 -20.57
C LYS A 57 -24.74 -12.82 -21.75
N VAL A 58 -23.48 -12.43 -21.60
CA VAL A 58 -22.36 -12.76 -22.50
C VAL A 58 -21.33 -13.53 -21.68
N ALA A 59 -20.96 -14.72 -22.14
CA ALA A 59 -20.06 -15.64 -21.41
C ALA A 59 -20.41 -15.79 -19.91
N ASN A 60 -21.70 -15.99 -19.60
CA ASN A 60 -22.26 -16.10 -18.24
C ASN A 60 -22.17 -14.83 -17.36
N VAL A 61 -21.77 -13.69 -17.92
CA VAL A 61 -21.76 -12.38 -17.25
C VAL A 61 -22.91 -11.54 -17.80
N GLY A 62 -23.79 -11.09 -16.90
CA GLY A 62 -24.83 -10.12 -17.22
C GLY A 62 -24.64 -8.85 -16.39
N ARG A 63 -25.45 -7.83 -16.67
CA ARG A 63 -25.38 -6.53 -16.00
C ARG A 63 -25.32 -6.60 -14.47
N GLY A 64 -26.16 -7.43 -13.84
CA GLY A 64 -26.17 -7.57 -12.37
C GLY A 64 -24.85 -8.09 -11.79
N ARG A 65 -24.16 -9.01 -12.48
CA ARG A 65 -22.86 -9.54 -12.02
C ARG A 65 -21.73 -8.51 -12.21
N LEU A 66 -21.85 -7.64 -13.22
CA LEU A 66 -20.96 -6.51 -13.43
C LEU A 66 -21.14 -5.46 -12.31
N GLU A 67 -22.39 -5.10 -11.99
CA GLU A 67 -22.72 -4.17 -10.90
C GLU A 67 -22.22 -4.71 -9.54
N GLU A 68 -22.49 -5.98 -9.24
CA GLU A 68 -21.99 -6.64 -8.02
C GLU A 68 -20.46 -6.59 -7.93
N SER A 69 -19.75 -6.87 -9.03
CA SER A 69 -18.29 -6.79 -9.04
C SER A 69 -17.77 -5.38 -8.74
N ARG A 70 -18.45 -4.33 -9.22
CA ARG A 70 -18.10 -2.93 -8.95
C ARG A 70 -18.32 -2.58 -7.48
N ASP A 71 -19.43 -3.02 -6.90
CA ASP A 71 -19.74 -2.80 -5.48
C ASP A 71 -18.73 -3.50 -4.58
N VAL A 72 -18.36 -4.74 -4.90
CA VAL A 72 -17.33 -5.47 -4.13
C VAL A 72 -15.95 -4.82 -4.31
N TRP A 73 -15.62 -4.33 -5.49
CA TRP A 73 -14.37 -3.58 -5.72
C TRP A 73 -14.31 -2.31 -4.86
N LEU A 74 -15.42 -1.57 -4.76
CA LEU A 74 -15.52 -0.41 -3.86
C LEU A 74 -15.39 -0.82 -2.39
N GLY A 75 -16.03 -1.92 -2.00
CA GLY A 75 -15.87 -2.49 -0.66
C GLY A 75 -14.43 -2.87 -0.35
N LEU A 76 -13.70 -3.38 -1.34
CA LEU A 76 -12.27 -3.71 -1.24
C LEU A 76 -11.42 -2.46 -1.01
N ALA A 77 -11.67 -1.40 -1.79
CA ALA A 77 -10.97 -0.12 -1.64
C ALA A 77 -11.23 0.49 -0.24
N LEU A 78 -12.47 0.41 0.25
CA LEU A 78 -12.80 0.85 1.61
C LEU A 78 -12.08 0.00 2.68
N LEU A 79 -12.01 -1.32 2.49
CA LEU A 79 -11.27 -2.21 3.38
C LEU A 79 -9.77 -1.85 3.39
N GLU A 80 -9.16 -1.61 2.24
CA GLU A 80 -7.77 -1.18 2.14
C GLU A 80 -7.54 0.16 2.87
N LEU A 81 -8.45 1.12 2.75
CA LEU A 81 -8.40 2.38 3.51
C LEU A 81 -8.47 2.16 5.03
N VAL A 82 -9.31 1.23 5.49
CA VAL A 82 -9.40 0.84 6.91
C VAL A 82 -8.12 0.14 7.39
N LEU A 83 -7.34 -0.48 6.50
CA LEU A 83 -6.07 -1.13 6.82
C LEU A 83 -4.86 -0.18 6.79
N VAL A 84 -4.99 1.01 6.19
CA VAL A 84 -3.92 2.04 6.17
C VAL A 84 -3.35 2.34 7.57
N PRO A 85 -4.14 2.52 8.64
CA PRO A 85 -3.62 2.75 9.98
C PRO A 85 -2.74 1.61 10.49
N LEU A 86 -3.06 0.36 10.12
CA LEU A 86 -2.25 -0.81 10.46
C LEU A 86 -0.94 -0.84 9.66
N GLY A 87 -1.02 -0.49 8.36
CA GLY A 87 0.15 -0.31 7.50
C GLY A 87 1.12 0.77 8.04
N ILE A 88 0.59 1.92 8.47
CA ILE A 88 1.38 2.99 9.10
C ILE A 88 2.16 2.47 10.32
N ARG A 89 1.55 1.62 11.15
CA ARG A 89 2.21 1.03 12.33
C ARG A 89 3.30 0.04 11.96
N ALA A 90 3.04 -0.83 10.99
CA ALA A 90 4.04 -1.75 10.49
C ALA A 90 5.24 -0.97 9.89
N THR A 91 4.97 0.08 9.10
CA THR A 91 6.01 0.97 8.56
C THR A 91 6.77 1.71 9.65
N ALA A 92 6.09 2.21 10.69
CA ALA A 92 6.75 2.86 11.82
C ALA A 92 7.71 1.92 12.54
N ARG A 93 7.36 0.64 12.66
CA ARG A 93 8.26 -0.38 13.22
C ARG A 93 9.49 -0.60 12.35
N VAL A 94 9.31 -0.72 11.03
CA VAL A 94 10.43 -0.85 10.08
C VAL A 94 11.39 0.34 10.19
N VAL A 95 10.85 1.56 10.21
CA VAL A 95 11.65 2.79 10.35
C VAL A 95 12.38 2.82 11.70
N ALA A 96 11.74 2.43 12.79
CA ALA A 96 12.35 2.42 14.12
C ALA A 96 13.50 1.40 14.23
N VAL A 97 13.36 0.21 13.63
CA VAL A 97 14.41 -0.82 13.65
C VAL A 97 15.61 -0.41 12.81
N ASP A 98 15.37 0.15 11.61
CA ASP A 98 16.44 0.64 10.73
C ASP A 98 17.19 1.83 11.37
N ALA A 99 16.47 2.74 12.04
CA ALA A 99 17.07 3.85 12.78
C ALA A 99 17.96 3.39 13.95
N ALA A 100 17.63 2.24 14.56
CA ALA A 100 18.45 1.60 15.59
C ALA A 100 19.63 0.78 15.02
N GLY A 101 19.81 0.75 13.70
CA GLY A 101 20.87 -0.02 13.04
C GLY A 101 20.58 -1.53 12.89
N GLY A 102 19.35 -1.96 13.16
CA GLY A 102 18.93 -3.35 13.00
C GLY A 102 18.43 -3.66 11.58
N LEU A 103 18.28 -4.96 11.28
CA LEU A 103 17.66 -5.42 10.03
C LEU A 103 16.13 -5.51 10.20
N PRO A 104 15.34 -4.70 9.48
CA PRO A 104 13.89 -4.71 9.64
C PRO A 104 13.26 -5.97 9.03
N GLY A 105 12.47 -6.68 9.84
CA GLY A 105 11.76 -7.90 9.44
C GLY A 105 10.28 -7.67 9.16
N VAL A 106 9.75 -8.33 8.12
CA VAL A 106 8.34 -8.24 7.72
C VAL A 106 7.41 -8.80 8.81
N LEU A 107 7.74 -9.96 9.39
CA LEU A 107 6.94 -10.58 10.44
C LEU A 107 6.99 -9.79 11.76
N ASP A 108 8.14 -9.20 12.10
CA ASP A 108 8.28 -8.32 13.27
C ASP A 108 7.40 -7.06 13.11
N ALA A 109 7.40 -6.46 11.93
CA ALA A 109 6.56 -5.31 11.62
C ALA A 109 5.06 -5.61 11.82
N TRP A 110 4.58 -6.75 11.30
CA TRP A 110 3.19 -7.17 11.46
C TRP A 110 2.84 -7.58 12.90
N GLY A 111 3.72 -8.33 13.58
CA GLY A 111 3.55 -8.68 14.99
C GLY A 111 3.45 -7.45 15.89
N HIS A 112 4.27 -6.42 15.61
CA HIS A 112 4.20 -5.15 16.31
C HIS A 112 2.91 -4.38 15.99
N ALA A 113 2.50 -4.34 14.72
CA ALA A 113 1.29 -3.65 14.29
C ALA A 113 0.02 -4.24 14.93
N LEU A 114 -0.03 -5.57 15.10
CA LEU A 114 -1.15 -6.31 15.66
C LEU A 114 -1.14 -6.41 17.20
N SER A 115 -0.04 -6.05 17.87
CA SER A 115 0.09 -6.22 19.31
C SER A 115 -0.93 -5.39 20.13
N PRO A 116 -1.62 -5.99 21.12
CA PRO A 116 -2.58 -5.31 21.99
C PRO A 116 -1.93 -4.48 23.11
N ARG A 117 -0.64 -4.69 23.43
CA ARG A 117 0.10 -3.89 24.42
C ARG A 117 0.66 -2.63 23.74
N ARG A 118 -0.07 -1.52 23.79
CA ARG A 118 0.16 -0.36 22.91
C ARG A 118 0.78 0.85 23.63
N GLY A 119 1.85 1.40 23.04
CA GLY A 119 2.18 2.82 23.13
C GLY A 119 1.21 3.67 22.29
N PRO A 120 1.21 5.00 22.47
CA PRO A 120 0.25 5.89 21.81
C PRO A 120 0.33 5.80 20.28
N TRP A 121 -0.81 5.91 19.62
CA TRP A 121 -0.88 6.03 18.16
C TRP A 121 -0.05 7.23 17.70
N PRO A 122 0.65 7.16 16.55
CA PRO A 122 1.31 8.34 16.01
C PRO A 122 0.26 9.44 15.82
N PRO A 123 0.55 10.68 16.24
CA PRO A 123 -0.39 11.79 16.13
C PRO A 123 -0.76 11.99 14.66
N TRP A 124 -2.06 12.21 14.39
CA TRP A 124 -2.56 12.38 13.04
C TRP A 124 -1.84 13.56 12.36
N PRO A 125 -1.33 13.41 11.13
CA PRO A 125 -0.33 14.33 10.58
C PRO A 125 -0.90 15.67 10.09
N TRP A 126 -2.21 15.90 10.22
CA TRP A 126 -2.88 17.11 9.71
C TRP A 126 -2.57 18.38 10.52
N ALA A 127 -1.79 18.27 11.61
CA ALA A 127 -1.47 19.36 12.52
C ALA A 127 -0.42 20.38 12.02
N GLY A 128 -0.16 20.53 10.71
CA GLY A 128 0.75 21.57 10.22
C GLY A 128 0.80 21.74 8.69
N ALA A 129 0.68 23.00 8.23
CA ALA A 129 0.61 23.36 6.81
C ALA A 129 1.81 22.88 5.96
N GLY A 130 3.03 22.82 6.51
CA GLY A 130 4.23 22.32 5.82
C GLY A 130 4.29 20.79 5.67
N ARG A 131 3.44 20.03 6.39
CA ARG A 131 3.39 18.57 6.34
C ARG A 131 2.50 18.07 5.21
N LEU A 132 1.46 18.83 4.87
CA LEU A 132 0.54 18.50 3.79
C LEU A 132 1.25 18.43 2.43
N GLY A 133 2.20 19.34 2.17
CA GLY A 133 2.98 19.32 0.93
C GLY A 133 3.84 18.07 0.78
N ALA A 134 4.49 17.62 1.87
CA ALA A 134 5.27 16.38 1.85
C ALA A 134 4.36 15.16 1.65
N ILE A 135 3.24 15.07 2.37
CA ILE A 135 2.26 13.99 2.25
C ILE A 135 1.68 13.94 0.83
N ALA A 136 1.30 15.08 0.27
CA ALA A 136 0.83 15.18 -1.11
C ALA A 136 1.91 14.71 -2.11
N GLY A 137 3.17 15.12 -1.92
CA GLY A 137 4.29 14.66 -2.74
C GLY A 137 4.51 13.14 -2.66
N GLY A 138 4.50 12.57 -1.45
CA GLY A 138 4.59 11.12 -1.23
C GLY A 138 3.43 10.35 -1.86
N PHE A 139 2.21 10.88 -1.76
CA PHE A 139 1.02 10.30 -2.38
C PHE A 139 1.09 10.36 -3.90
N LEU A 140 1.52 11.47 -4.49
CA LEU A 140 1.71 11.60 -5.94
C LEU A 140 2.75 10.58 -6.45
N ILE A 141 3.84 10.39 -5.73
CA ILE A 141 4.85 9.37 -6.06
C ILE A 141 4.25 7.97 -5.94
N ALA A 142 3.49 7.68 -4.88
CA ALA A 142 2.81 6.40 -4.70
C ALA A 142 1.87 6.09 -5.87
N VAL A 143 1.07 7.08 -6.29
CA VAL A 143 0.17 6.97 -7.46
C VAL A 143 0.96 6.75 -8.74
N ALA A 144 2.03 7.51 -8.98
CA ALA A 144 2.86 7.36 -10.17
C ALA A 144 3.53 5.98 -10.25
N VAL A 145 4.10 5.49 -9.13
CA VAL A 145 4.72 4.18 -9.06
C VAL A 145 3.69 3.06 -9.21
N GLY A 146 2.54 3.18 -8.55
CA GLY A 146 1.44 2.23 -8.71
C GLY A 146 0.95 2.16 -10.16
N TRP A 147 0.71 3.32 -10.79
CA TRP A 147 0.26 3.41 -12.17
C TRP A 147 1.28 2.83 -13.17
N LEU A 148 2.58 3.13 -13.00
CA LEU A 148 3.63 2.54 -13.83
C LEU A 148 3.70 1.02 -13.66
N THR A 149 3.65 0.54 -12.42
CA THR A 149 3.67 -0.90 -12.10
C THR A 149 2.46 -1.61 -12.69
N GLN A 150 1.28 -0.99 -12.61
CA GLN A 150 0.05 -1.52 -13.20
C GLN A 150 0.14 -1.58 -14.73
N THR A 151 0.63 -0.51 -15.36
CA THR A 151 0.78 -0.45 -16.83
C THR A 151 1.72 -1.54 -17.32
N ILE A 152 2.90 -1.67 -16.69
CA ILE A 152 3.87 -2.73 -17.02
C ILE A 152 3.24 -4.11 -16.79
N GLY A 153 2.56 -4.32 -15.66
CA GLY A 153 1.94 -5.59 -15.34
C GLY A 153 0.84 -5.99 -16.32
N LEU A 154 0.02 -5.04 -16.79
CA LEU A 154 -1.03 -5.31 -17.78
C LEU A 154 -0.43 -5.66 -19.15
N ILE A 155 0.63 -4.98 -19.58
CA ILE A 155 1.35 -5.34 -20.82
C ILE A 155 1.90 -6.77 -20.73
N LEU A 156 2.46 -7.14 -19.57
CA LEU A 156 2.92 -8.51 -19.33
C LEU A 156 1.76 -9.51 -19.27
N ALA A 157 0.62 -9.12 -18.70
CA ALA A 157 -0.58 -9.94 -18.62
C ALA A 157 -1.17 -10.23 -20.00
N GLU A 158 -1.14 -9.27 -20.92
CA GLU A 158 -1.54 -9.49 -22.32
C GLU A 158 -0.60 -10.49 -23.01
N LEU A 159 0.71 -10.38 -22.76
CA LEU A 159 1.71 -11.24 -23.40
C LEU A 159 1.66 -12.70 -22.92
N PHE A 160 1.40 -12.93 -21.63
CA PHE A 160 1.52 -14.27 -21.01
C PHE A 160 0.19 -14.82 -20.44
N GLY A 161 -0.86 -14.01 -20.38
CA GLY A 161 -2.02 -14.26 -19.52
C GLY A 161 -3.27 -14.82 -20.17
N ALA A 162 -3.25 -15.11 -21.48
CA ALA A 162 -4.43 -15.58 -22.21
C ALA A 162 -5.14 -16.80 -21.57
N ALA A 163 -4.38 -17.72 -20.98
CA ALA A 163 -4.96 -18.91 -20.34
C ALA A 163 -5.61 -18.63 -18.97
N ARG A 164 -5.15 -17.62 -18.23
CA ARG A 164 -5.62 -17.29 -16.87
C ARG A 164 -5.59 -15.78 -16.62
N PRO A 165 -6.45 -15.00 -17.31
CA PRO A 165 -6.42 -13.53 -17.24
C PRO A 165 -6.66 -13.04 -15.81
N TRP A 166 -7.54 -13.71 -15.05
CA TRP A 166 -7.82 -13.39 -13.65
C TRP A 166 -6.58 -13.40 -12.74
N LEU A 167 -5.65 -14.32 -12.96
CA LEU A 167 -4.45 -14.45 -12.13
C LEU A 167 -3.54 -13.24 -12.35
N TRP A 168 -3.29 -12.90 -13.62
CA TRP A 168 -2.39 -11.82 -13.99
C TRP A 168 -2.96 -10.44 -13.69
N VAL A 169 -4.27 -10.25 -13.87
CA VAL A 169 -4.96 -9.02 -13.50
C VAL A 169 -4.91 -8.83 -11.98
N GLY A 170 -5.24 -9.86 -11.19
CA GLY A 170 -5.19 -9.78 -9.73
C GLY A 170 -3.78 -9.55 -9.18
N LEU A 171 -2.78 -10.25 -9.72
CA LEU A 171 -1.37 -10.02 -9.37
C LEU A 171 -0.93 -8.60 -9.67
N THR A 172 -1.23 -8.11 -10.88
CA THR A 172 -0.84 -6.77 -11.32
C THR A 172 -1.40 -5.69 -10.40
N HIS A 173 -2.69 -5.75 -10.06
CA HIS A 173 -3.31 -4.78 -9.16
C HIS A 173 -2.71 -4.86 -7.75
N GLY A 174 -2.56 -6.07 -7.20
CA GLY A 174 -1.99 -6.27 -5.87
C GLY A 174 -0.55 -5.77 -5.75
N VAL A 175 0.27 -6.05 -6.77
CA VAL A 175 1.68 -5.62 -6.85
C VAL A 175 1.77 -4.11 -7.06
N ALA A 176 0.91 -3.51 -7.89
CA ALA A 176 0.89 -2.07 -8.09
C ALA A 176 0.60 -1.30 -6.79
N LEU A 177 -0.40 -1.74 -6.02
CA LEU A 177 -0.72 -1.17 -4.72
C LEU A 177 0.44 -1.35 -3.72
N ALA A 178 1.04 -2.56 -3.69
CA ALA A 178 2.17 -2.85 -2.82
C ALA A 178 3.41 -2.03 -3.18
N ALA A 179 3.66 -1.76 -4.46
CA ALA A 179 4.78 -0.96 -4.93
C ALA A 179 4.60 0.53 -4.63
N GLY A 180 3.36 1.04 -4.68
CA GLY A 180 3.03 2.41 -4.30
C GLY A 180 3.08 2.67 -2.78
N ALA A 181 2.67 1.68 -1.97
CA ALA A 181 2.50 1.84 -0.53
C ALA A 181 3.73 2.37 0.24
N PRO A 182 4.98 1.93 0.00
CA PRO A 182 6.17 2.45 0.69
C PRO A 182 6.30 3.98 0.63
N TRP A 183 5.96 4.57 -0.51
CA TRP A 183 6.11 6.00 -0.76
C TRP A 183 5.11 6.85 0.04
N ALA A 184 3.86 6.39 0.12
CA ALA A 184 2.84 7.06 0.91
C ALA A 184 3.07 6.84 2.42
N LEU A 185 3.32 5.60 2.84
CA LEU A 185 3.39 5.22 4.25
C LEU A 185 4.61 5.80 4.96
N VAL A 186 5.80 5.79 4.33
CA VAL A 186 7.03 6.32 4.96
C VAL A 186 6.95 7.83 5.12
N VAL A 187 6.40 8.54 4.12
CA VAL A 187 6.17 9.99 4.21
C VAL A 187 5.16 10.30 5.32
N PHE A 188 4.12 9.49 5.48
CA PHE A 188 3.17 9.64 6.57
C PHE A 188 3.84 9.46 7.94
N VAL A 189 4.62 8.38 8.12
CA VAL A 189 5.34 8.10 9.38
C VAL A 189 6.35 9.20 9.70
N SER A 190 7.20 9.57 8.73
CA SER A 190 8.25 10.59 8.93
C SER A 190 7.70 11.99 9.18
N SER A 191 6.51 12.32 8.64
CA SER A 191 5.85 13.61 8.91
C SER A 191 5.13 13.65 10.27
N ALA A 192 4.69 12.50 10.78
CA ALA A 192 4.07 12.36 12.10
C ALA A 192 5.09 12.42 13.25
N TYR A 193 6.28 11.84 13.07
CA TYR A 193 7.34 11.86 14.08
C TYR A 193 8.13 13.18 14.07
N LYS A 194 7.96 13.99 15.11
CA LYS A 194 8.92 15.06 15.45
C LYS A 194 10.08 14.37 16.17
N PRO A 195 11.35 14.52 15.76
CA PRO A 195 12.44 14.16 16.65
C PRO A 195 12.30 15.04 17.90
N SER A 196 11.96 14.43 19.02
CA SER A 196 11.95 15.15 20.29
C SER A 196 13.37 15.64 20.52
N SER A 197 13.51 16.96 20.68
CA SER A 197 14.77 17.65 20.96
C SER A 197 15.47 17.19 22.25
N THR A 198 14.93 16.20 22.94
CA THR A 198 15.42 15.63 24.20
C THR A 198 16.64 14.71 24.03
N GLU A 199 16.95 14.23 22.82
CA GLU A 199 18.18 13.44 22.56
C GLU A 199 19.43 14.28 22.24
N ARG A 200 19.34 15.63 22.29
CA ARG A 200 20.54 16.50 22.26
C ARG A 200 21.18 16.74 23.63
N GLY A 201 20.67 16.09 24.69
CA GLY A 201 21.10 16.32 26.08
C GLY A 201 22.03 15.28 26.72
N TRP A 202 22.43 14.22 26.02
CA TRP A 202 23.23 13.11 26.58
C TRP A 202 24.64 12.99 25.97
N SER A 203 25.29 14.11 25.67
CA SER A 203 26.74 14.13 25.38
C SER A 203 27.52 15.22 26.13
N SER A 204 27.02 15.64 27.30
CA SER A 204 27.82 16.37 28.28
C SER A 204 27.79 15.62 29.60
N SER A 205 28.56 14.52 29.66
CA SER A 205 29.11 14.06 30.93
C SER A 205 30.60 14.41 30.94
N PRO A 206 31.06 15.17 31.93
CA PRO A 206 32.44 15.61 32.04
C PRO A 206 33.32 14.39 32.35
N GLN A 207 34.30 14.11 31.49
CA GLN A 207 35.44 13.33 31.91
C GLN A 207 36.43 14.28 32.57
N ASP A 208 36.12 14.62 33.82
CA ASP A 208 37.16 14.75 34.84
C ASP A 208 37.64 13.32 35.13
N VAL A 209 38.90 13.04 34.79
CA VAL A 209 39.66 11.93 35.38
C VAL A 209 41.07 12.46 35.65
N PRO A 210 41.60 12.24 36.87
CA PRO A 210 42.77 12.90 37.45
C PRO A 210 44.10 12.68 36.72
#